data_AF-A0A2N1S138-F1
#
_entry.id   AF-A0A2N1S138-F1
#
_cell.length_a   1.000
_cell.length_b   1.000
_cell.length_c   1.000
_cell.angle_alpha   90.00
_cell.angle_beta   90.00
_cell.angle_gamma   90.00
#
_symmetry.space_group_name_H-M   'P 1'
#
loop_
_entity.id
_entity.type
_entity.pdbx_description
1 polymer ?
#
loop_
_entity_poly.entity_id
_entity_poly.type
_entity_poly.pdbx_seq_one_letter_code
_entity_poly.pdbx_strand_id
1 'polypeptide(L)'
;MLNQGLTILLYMFAFATGCMTLVLSVVFHIRESYEWTKYFIVFHASLLLVMVLQVLNVFVDVFLGNTVASVTGIVIQSLLAANVSFLIAFVPFFTTWIIAQPWRNPFRVLFFFLAGAYMALSVLDMIFSSTWVFQSSMMLVFVSTLFFCIFVIVKNLKTIIQPDVRTVSKAIIILSFVMIPLLAISIVFPDLRYISYPIYFMAFSIIILVYLFIYFKRMPHAPVRELTYEHVSKFHITEREYEVVKHIKSGFTNKEIASALGISVNTVNNHVANIFFKTQVRSRIDLLNVLNQE
;
A
#
# COMPACT_ATOMS: atom_id res chain seq x y z
N MET A 1 30.84 -15.38 4.48
CA MET A 1 29.65 -16.22 4.25
C MET A 1 28.56 -16.06 5.32
N LEU A 2 28.81 -16.28 6.63
CA LEU A 2 27.75 -16.16 7.67
C LEU A 2 27.07 -14.78 7.71
N ASN A 3 27.84 -13.68 7.64
CA ASN A 3 27.29 -12.32 7.62
C ASN A 3 26.45 -12.02 6.38
N GLN A 4 26.82 -12.56 5.22
CA GLN A 4 26.06 -12.41 3.97
C GLN A 4 24.75 -13.20 4.04
N GLY A 5 24.78 -14.41 4.61
CA GLY A 5 23.57 -15.21 4.85
C GLY A 5 22.57 -14.52 5.78
N LEU A 6 23.05 -13.93 6.89
CA LEU A 6 22.20 -13.18 7.81
C LEU A 6 21.60 -11.92 7.15
N THR A 7 22.39 -11.24 6.32
CA THR A 7 21.92 -10.07 5.56
C THR A 7 20.80 -10.47 4.61
N ILE A 8 20.99 -11.52 3.80
CA ILE A 8 19.95 -12.02 2.89
C ILE A 8 18.67 -12.38 3.66
N LEU A 9 18.80 -13.08 4.79
CA LEU A 9 17.66 -13.45 5.63
C LEU A 9 16.90 -12.22 6.13
N LEU A 10 17.60 -11.18 6.58
CA LEU A 10 16.99 -9.92 7.02
C LEU A 10 16.21 -9.25 5.88
N TYR A 11 16.78 -9.19 4.67
CA TYR A 11 16.08 -8.65 3.52
C TYR A 11 14.88 -9.51 3.09
N MET A 12 14.94 -10.85 3.25
CA MET A 12 13.79 -11.72 2.97
C MET A 12 12.62 -11.42 3.91
N PHE A 13 12.88 -11.23 5.20
CA PHE A 13 11.83 -10.81 6.16
C PHE A 13 11.29 -9.41 5.84
N ALA A 14 12.17 -8.48 5.50
CA ALA A 14 11.78 -7.14 5.07
C ALA A 14 10.88 -7.20 3.82
N PHE A 15 11.26 -7.98 2.80
CA PHE A 15 10.47 -8.19 1.60
C PHE A 15 9.11 -8.83 1.89
N ALA A 16 9.06 -9.90 2.68
CA ALA A 16 7.82 -10.60 3.03
C ALA A 16 6.83 -9.68 3.77
N THR A 17 7.32 -8.93 4.76
CA THR A 17 6.50 -7.94 5.50
C THR A 17 6.05 -6.80 4.58
N GLY A 18 6.91 -6.34 3.69
CA GLY A 18 6.60 -5.33 2.68
C GLY A 18 5.49 -5.76 1.73
N CYS A 19 5.55 -6.99 1.19
CA CYS A 19 4.53 -7.57 0.33
C CYS A 19 3.17 -7.68 1.02
N MET A 20 3.13 -8.20 2.26
CA MET A 20 1.89 -8.31 3.03
C MET A 20 1.25 -6.95 3.27
N THR A 21 2.07 -5.96 3.62
CA THR A 21 1.63 -4.57 3.81
C THR A 21 1.06 -3.99 2.51
N LEU A 22 1.71 -4.24 1.37
CA LEU A 22 1.26 -3.76 0.06
C LEU A 22 -0.10 -4.37 -0.31
N VAL A 23 -0.25 -5.68 -0.17
CA VAL A 23 -1.51 -6.39 -0.48
C VAL A 23 -2.65 -5.84 0.37
N LEU A 24 -2.48 -5.73 1.69
CA LEU A 24 -3.52 -5.18 2.56
C LEU A 24 -3.81 -3.71 2.25
N SER A 25 -2.82 -2.93 1.82
CA SER A 25 -3.02 -1.53 1.43
C SER A 25 -3.87 -1.41 0.16
N VAL A 26 -3.68 -2.31 -0.81
CA VAL A 26 -4.53 -2.40 -2.02
C VAL A 26 -5.96 -2.77 -1.64
N VAL A 27 -6.14 -3.78 -0.79
CA VAL A 27 -7.47 -4.18 -0.29
C VAL A 27 -8.14 -3.03 0.47
N PHE A 28 -7.39 -2.31 1.30
CA PHE A 28 -7.86 -1.13 2.02
C PHE A 28 -8.31 -0.03 1.06
N HIS A 29 -7.54 0.25 0.01
CA HIS A 29 -7.88 1.24 -1.01
C HIS A 29 -9.17 0.87 -1.75
N ILE A 30 -9.30 -0.38 -2.21
CA ILE A 30 -10.49 -0.84 -2.94
C ILE A 30 -11.76 -0.66 -2.09
N ARG A 31 -11.64 -0.84 -0.76
CA ARG A 31 -12.77 -0.75 0.16
C ARG A 31 -13.15 0.69 0.50
N GLU A 32 -12.19 1.48 0.98
CA GLU A 32 -12.47 2.81 1.55
C GLU A 32 -12.36 3.94 0.52
N SER A 33 -11.68 3.69 -0.61
CA SER A 33 -11.51 4.64 -1.72
C SER A 33 -10.95 6.03 -1.33
N TYR A 34 -10.26 6.15 -0.18
CA TYR A 34 -9.62 7.41 0.20
C TYR A 34 -8.50 7.80 -0.78
N GLU A 35 -8.47 9.05 -1.24
CA GLU A 35 -7.46 9.51 -2.21
C GLU A 35 -6.02 9.28 -1.76
N TRP A 36 -5.70 9.46 -0.48
CA TRP A 36 -4.35 9.30 0.03
C TRP A 36 -3.79 7.87 -0.09
N THR A 37 -4.67 6.87 -0.13
CA THR A 37 -4.27 5.45 -0.15
C THR A 37 -3.64 5.04 -1.48
N LYS A 38 -4.04 5.66 -2.60
CA LYS A 38 -3.39 5.46 -3.91
C LYS A 38 -1.92 5.85 -3.85
N TYR A 39 -1.63 7.03 -3.29
CA TYR A 39 -0.27 7.53 -3.13
C TYR A 39 0.53 6.70 -2.13
N PHE A 40 -0.12 6.21 -1.07
CA PHE A 40 0.50 5.29 -0.13
C PHE A 40 0.92 3.98 -0.80
N ILE A 41 0.07 3.40 -1.66
CA ILE A 41 0.40 2.18 -2.42
C ILE A 41 1.63 2.42 -3.31
N VAL A 42 1.67 3.55 -4.03
CA VAL A 42 2.83 3.91 -4.87
C VAL A 42 4.09 4.09 -4.03
N PHE A 43 3.99 4.79 -2.89
CA PHE A 43 5.10 4.97 -1.95
C PHE A 43 5.65 3.62 -1.47
N HIS A 44 4.76 2.76 -0.97
CA HIS A 44 5.16 1.48 -0.39
C HIS A 44 5.67 0.49 -1.44
N ALA A 45 5.09 0.48 -2.65
CA ALA A 45 5.60 -0.29 -3.77
C ALA A 45 7.00 0.16 -4.20
N SER A 46 7.25 1.47 -4.22
CA SER A 46 8.58 2.02 -4.52
C SER A 46 9.62 1.65 -3.45
N LEU A 47 9.25 1.69 -2.17
CA LEU A 47 10.12 1.20 -1.09
C LEU A 47 10.39 -0.31 -1.19
N LEU A 48 9.38 -1.12 -1.53
CA LEU A 48 9.55 -2.55 -1.76
C LEU A 48 10.48 -2.82 -2.95
N LEU A 49 10.39 -2.03 -4.02
CA LEU A 49 11.30 -2.11 -5.16
C LEU A 49 12.75 -1.83 -4.76
N VAL A 50 13.01 -0.87 -3.86
CA VAL A 50 14.36 -0.65 -3.29
C VAL A 50 14.87 -1.94 -2.64
N MET A 51 14.06 -2.60 -1.82
CA MET A 51 14.46 -3.85 -1.15
C MET A 51 14.75 -4.98 -2.13
N VAL A 52 13.90 -5.15 -3.15
CA VAL A 52 14.11 -6.16 -4.20
C VAL A 52 15.42 -5.92 -4.94
N LEU A 53 15.69 -4.68 -5.36
CA LEU A 53 16.92 -4.34 -6.07
C LEU A 53 18.16 -4.54 -5.19
N GLN A 54 18.09 -4.23 -3.89
CA GLN A 54 19.18 -4.48 -2.96
C GLN A 54 19.48 -5.98 -2.77
N VAL A 55 18.43 -6.81 -2.65
CA VAL A 55 18.59 -8.28 -2.60
C VAL A 55 19.20 -8.81 -3.89
N LEU A 56 18.72 -8.36 -5.04
CA LEU A 56 19.25 -8.76 -6.33
C LEU A 56 20.72 -8.37 -6.46
N ASN A 57 21.12 -7.19 -5.96
CA ASN A 57 22.52 -6.77 -5.96
C ASN A 57 23.40 -7.74 -5.16
N VAL A 58 22.99 -8.08 -3.93
CA VAL A 58 23.71 -9.06 -3.09
C VAL A 58 23.74 -10.45 -3.74
N PHE A 59 22.65 -10.86 -4.38
CA PHE A 59 22.57 -12.15 -5.07
C PHE A 59 23.50 -12.22 -6.28
N VAL A 60 23.51 -11.17 -7.09
CA VAL A 60 24.40 -11.04 -8.26
C VAL A 60 25.86 -11.15 -7.85
N ASP A 61 26.26 -10.43 -6.81
CA ASP A 61 27.65 -10.42 -6.31
C ASP A 61 28.10 -11.79 -5.76
N VAL A 62 27.17 -12.58 -5.21
CA VAL A 62 27.49 -13.88 -4.58
C VAL A 62 27.45 -15.04 -5.57
N PHE A 63 26.52 -15.02 -6.53
CA PHE A 63 26.20 -16.20 -7.34
C PHE A 63 26.57 -16.10 -8.82
N LEU A 64 26.84 -14.90 -9.36
CA LEU A 64 27.15 -14.72 -10.79
C LEU A 64 28.66 -14.54 -11.02
N GLY A 65 29.14 -14.98 -12.19
CA GLY A 65 30.54 -14.77 -12.59
C GLY A 65 30.85 -13.30 -12.88
N ASN A 66 32.11 -12.89 -12.69
CA ASN A 66 32.57 -11.48 -12.68
C ASN A 66 32.00 -10.61 -13.82
N THR A 67 32.02 -11.08 -15.07
CA THR A 67 31.54 -10.30 -16.22
C THR A 67 30.02 -10.10 -16.19
N VAL A 68 29.27 -11.18 -15.90
CA VAL A 68 27.80 -11.12 -15.80
C VAL A 68 27.42 -10.22 -14.63
N ALA A 69 28.08 -10.41 -13.48
CA ALA A 69 27.83 -9.63 -12.27
C ALA A 69 28.03 -8.13 -12.49
N SER A 70 29.09 -7.74 -13.21
CA SER A 70 29.37 -6.33 -13.53
C SER A 70 28.26 -5.68 -14.37
N VAL A 71 27.80 -6.36 -15.43
CA VAL A 71 26.74 -5.83 -16.31
C VAL A 71 25.41 -5.75 -15.56
N THR A 72 25.05 -6.81 -14.82
CA THR A 72 23.80 -6.82 -14.05
C THR A 72 23.82 -5.82 -12.90
N GLY A 73 24.98 -5.62 -12.27
CA GLY A 73 25.17 -4.64 -11.20
C GLY A 73 24.91 -3.21 -11.68
N ILE A 74 25.44 -2.83 -12.85
CA ILE A 74 25.19 -1.51 -13.47
C ILE A 74 23.68 -1.27 -13.67
N VAL A 75 22.97 -2.28 -14.20
CA VAL A 75 21.51 -2.17 -14.42
C VAL A 75 20.77 -2.00 -13.09
N ILE A 76 21.09 -2.83 -12.09
CA ILE A 76 20.45 -2.78 -10.77
C ILE A 76 20.69 -1.43 -10.09
N GLN A 77 21.93 -0.93 -10.10
CA GLN A 77 22.29 0.36 -9.52
C GLN A 77 21.59 1.52 -10.23
N SER A 78 21.48 1.47 -11.56
CA SER A 78 20.76 2.48 -12.34
C SER A 78 19.27 2.52 -12.00
N LEU A 79 18.63 1.35 -11.86
CA LEU A 79 17.23 1.25 -11.45
C LEU A 79 17.02 1.74 -10.01
N LEU A 80 17.96 1.41 -9.12
CA LEU A 80 17.95 1.86 -7.74
C LEU A 80 18.05 3.39 -7.66
N ALA A 81 18.99 3.97 -8.41
CA ALA A 81 19.21 5.42 -8.49
C ALA A 81 17.95 6.15 -8.98
N ALA A 82 17.32 5.65 -10.04
CA ALA A 82 16.08 6.22 -10.57
C ALA A 82 14.93 6.14 -9.55
N ASN A 83 14.78 4.99 -8.88
CA ASN A 83 13.70 4.80 -7.91
C ASN A 83 13.90 5.64 -6.64
N VAL A 84 15.13 5.76 -6.13
CA VAL A 84 15.42 6.63 -4.96
C VAL A 84 15.27 8.10 -5.34
N SER A 85 15.66 8.51 -6.55
CA SER A 85 15.41 9.86 -7.06
C SER A 85 13.91 10.15 -7.14
N PHE A 86 13.11 9.19 -7.62
CA PHE A 86 11.66 9.29 -7.57
C PHE A 86 11.14 9.47 -6.14
N LEU A 87 11.62 8.68 -5.17
CA LEU A 87 11.23 8.82 -3.76
C LEU A 87 11.60 10.20 -3.18
N ILE A 88 12.75 10.76 -3.54
CA ILE A 88 13.19 12.09 -3.09
C ILE A 88 12.21 13.18 -3.54
N ALA A 89 11.64 13.05 -4.75
CA ALA A 89 10.59 13.97 -5.21
C ALA A 89 9.20 13.63 -4.64
N PHE A 90 8.88 12.33 -4.54
CA PHE A 90 7.54 11.84 -4.25
C PHE A 90 7.17 11.89 -2.75
N VAL A 91 8.08 11.53 -1.84
CA VAL A 91 7.79 11.49 -0.40
C VAL A 91 7.44 12.88 0.15
N PRO A 92 8.16 13.97 -0.20
CA PRO A 92 7.77 15.31 0.18
C PRO A 92 6.41 15.72 -0.39
N PHE A 93 6.13 15.38 -1.66
CA PHE A 93 4.81 15.59 -2.26
C PHE A 93 3.71 14.88 -1.46
N PHE A 94 3.91 13.60 -1.15
CA PHE A 94 2.94 12.78 -0.43
C PHE A 94 2.70 13.30 0.99
N THR A 95 3.77 13.60 1.72
CA THR A 95 3.66 14.08 3.11
C THR A 95 3.09 15.49 3.20
N THR A 96 3.52 16.42 2.35
CA THR A 96 3.07 17.81 2.39
C THR A 96 1.67 17.99 1.80
N TRP A 97 1.36 17.39 0.65
CA TRP A 97 0.12 17.73 -0.05
C TRP A 97 -1.01 16.75 0.23
N ILE A 98 -0.69 15.49 0.50
CA ILE A 98 -1.73 14.47 0.68
C ILE A 98 -2.05 14.26 2.16
N ILE A 99 -1.03 14.18 3.03
CA ILE A 99 -1.22 13.89 4.46
C ILE A 99 -1.43 15.16 5.30
N ALA A 100 -0.42 16.02 5.37
CA ALA A 100 -0.39 17.12 6.35
C ALA A 100 -1.06 18.41 5.85
N GLN A 101 -1.16 18.59 4.52
CA GLN A 101 -1.68 19.78 3.84
C GLN A 101 -1.22 21.15 4.41
N PRO A 102 0.07 21.37 4.74
CA PRO A 102 0.45 22.61 5.41
C PRO A 102 0.67 23.80 4.48
N TRP A 103 0.93 23.54 3.19
CA TRP A 103 1.29 24.59 2.24
C TRP A 103 0.76 24.24 0.85
N ARG A 104 0.24 25.24 0.11
CA ARG A 104 -0.25 25.00 -1.26
C ARG A 104 0.87 24.78 -2.30
N ASN A 105 2.07 25.36 -2.18
CA ASN A 105 3.11 25.19 -3.22
C ASN A 105 4.61 25.55 -3.00
N PRO A 106 5.17 25.84 -1.81
CA PRO A 106 6.47 26.51 -1.73
C PRO A 106 7.72 25.66 -2.05
N PHE A 107 7.68 24.32 -1.93
CA PHE A 107 8.91 23.50 -1.97
C PHE A 107 8.98 22.46 -3.11
N ARG A 108 8.04 22.43 -4.05
CA ARG A 108 8.04 21.38 -5.10
C ARG A 108 9.30 21.39 -5.97
N VAL A 109 9.72 22.58 -6.40
CA VAL A 109 10.89 22.75 -7.27
C VAL A 109 12.18 22.26 -6.59
N LEU A 110 12.31 22.50 -5.27
CA LEU A 110 13.47 22.06 -4.49
C LEU A 110 13.66 20.55 -4.55
N PHE A 111 12.59 19.76 -4.38
CA PHE A 111 12.72 18.30 -4.34
C PHE A 111 12.92 17.67 -5.72
N PHE A 112 12.43 18.28 -6.80
CA PHE A 112 12.82 17.88 -8.15
C PHE A 112 14.30 18.16 -8.42
N PHE A 113 14.81 19.31 -7.96
CA PHE A 113 16.24 19.61 -8.04
C PHE A 113 17.08 18.62 -7.22
N LEU A 114 16.69 18.31 -5.98
CA LEU A 114 17.39 17.32 -5.15
C LEU A 114 17.33 15.91 -5.73
N ALA A 115 16.21 15.51 -6.34
CA ALA A 115 16.11 14.24 -7.06
C ALA A 115 17.06 14.18 -8.27
N GLY A 116 17.12 15.26 -9.06
CA GLY A 116 18.07 15.38 -10.17
C GLY A 116 19.52 15.36 -9.70
N ALA A 117 19.83 16.04 -8.60
CA ALA A 117 21.16 16.04 -7.98
C ALA A 117 21.54 14.64 -7.48
N TYR A 118 20.63 13.91 -6.83
CA TYR A 118 20.86 12.53 -6.40
C TYR A 118 21.14 11.62 -7.60
N MET A 119 20.35 11.74 -8.68
CA MET A 119 20.57 10.96 -9.90
C MET A 119 21.94 11.26 -10.53
N ALA A 120 22.32 12.53 -10.64
CA ALA A 120 23.62 12.93 -11.16
C ALA A 120 24.77 12.40 -10.30
N LEU A 121 24.67 12.52 -8.97
CA LEU A 121 25.65 11.96 -8.04
C LEU A 121 25.78 10.44 -8.17
N SER A 122 24.67 9.73 -8.40
CA SER A 122 24.70 8.28 -8.60
C SER A 122 25.38 7.88 -9.91
N VAL A 123 25.20 8.65 -10.98
CA VAL A 123 25.92 8.43 -12.24
C VAL A 123 27.42 8.69 -12.06
N LEU A 124 27.78 9.77 -11.36
CA LEU A 124 29.18 10.07 -11.05
C LEU A 124 29.81 8.98 -10.18
N ASP A 125 29.07 8.46 -9.18
CA ASP A 125 29.53 7.35 -8.35
C ASP A 125 29.87 6.10 -9.19
N MET A 126 29.04 5.80 -10.18
CA MET A 126 29.24 4.66 -11.07
C MET A 126 30.45 4.85 -12.01
N ILE A 127 30.72 6.07 -12.47
CA ILE A 127 31.84 6.39 -13.36
C ILE A 127 33.17 6.41 -12.60
N PHE A 128 33.20 7.04 -11.43
CA PHE A 128 34.42 7.28 -10.64
C PHE A 128 34.66 6.21 -9.57
N SER A 129 34.23 4.97 -9.84
CA SER A 129 34.49 3.79 -9.01
C SER A 129 34.14 3.98 -7.52
N SER A 130 32.93 4.48 -7.25
CA SER A 130 32.33 4.56 -5.91
C SER A 130 33.16 5.29 -4.86
N THR A 131 33.52 6.53 -5.17
CA THR A 131 34.18 7.42 -4.21
C THR A 131 33.26 7.73 -3.03
N TRP A 132 33.78 7.59 -1.79
CA TRP A 132 33.04 7.84 -0.55
C TRP A 132 32.30 9.20 -0.53
N VAL A 133 32.85 10.22 -1.19
CA VAL A 133 32.26 11.56 -1.30
C VAL A 133 30.88 11.52 -2.00
N PHE A 134 30.72 10.78 -3.09
CA PHE A 134 29.44 10.70 -3.81
C PHE A 134 28.40 9.96 -2.97
N GLN A 135 28.80 8.82 -2.39
CA GLN A 135 27.97 8.03 -1.48
C GLN A 135 27.46 8.84 -0.28
N SER A 136 28.35 9.58 0.38
CA SER A 136 28.00 10.44 1.52
C SER A 136 27.10 11.60 1.11
N SER A 137 27.33 12.19 -0.06
CA SER A 137 26.50 13.28 -0.59
C SER A 137 25.08 12.83 -0.92
N MET A 138 24.95 11.70 -1.63
CA MET A 138 23.64 11.08 -1.94
C MET A 138 22.85 10.78 -0.66
N MET A 139 23.55 10.25 0.34
CA MET A 139 22.94 9.90 1.60
C MET A 139 22.52 11.12 2.42
N LEU A 140 23.31 12.20 2.40
CA LEU A 140 22.94 13.47 3.01
C LEU A 140 21.68 14.05 2.37
N VAL A 141 21.56 13.99 1.04
CA VAL A 141 20.34 14.41 0.31
C VAL A 141 19.13 13.59 0.77
N PHE A 142 19.27 12.27 0.85
CA PHE A 142 18.19 11.38 1.29
C PHE A 142 17.76 11.65 2.74
N VAL A 143 18.72 11.70 3.67
CA VAL A 143 18.45 11.97 5.10
C VAL A 143 17.81 13.35 5.30
N SER A 144 18.28 14.38 4.59
CA SER A 144 17.70 15.72 4.64
C SER A 144 16.25 15.74 4.16
N THR A 145 15.94 14.94 3.13
CA THR A 145 14.57 14.78 2.62
C THR A 145 13.65 14.13 3.65
N LEU A 146 14.11 13.06 4.32
CA LEU A 146 13.34 12.43 5.39
C LEU A 146 13.14 13.38 6.57
N PHE A 147 14.19 14.10 6.99
CA PHE A 147 14.12 15.07 8.06
C PHE A 147 13.09 16.16 7.77
N PHE A 148 13.08 16.71 6.55
CA PHE A 148 12.06 17.66 6.11
C PHE A 148 10.64 17.08 6.23
N CYS A 149 10.43 15.86 5.72
CA CYS A 149 9.11 15.22 5.76
C CYS A 149 8.61 15.03 7.20
N ILE A 150 9.48 14.55 8.10
CA ILE A 150 9.14 14.38 9.51
C ILE A 150 8.87 15.72 10.19
N PHE A 151 9.69 16.74 9.94
CA PHE A 151 9.48 18.08 10.46
C PHE A 151 8.10 18.64 10.06
N VAL A 152 7.71 18.46 8.79
CA VAL A 152 6.39 18.88 8.30
C VAL A 152 5.26 18.14 9.01
N ILE A 153 5.36 16.81 9.15
CA ILE A 153 4.34 16.01 9.83
C ILE A 153 4.23 16.44 11.30
N VAL A 154 5.35 16.65 12.01
CA VAL A 154 5.36 17.10 13.41
C VAL A 154 4.64 18.44 13.57
N LYS A 155 4.98 19.42 12.72
CA LYS A 155 4.37 20.77 12.75
C LYS A 155 2.86 20.75 12.50
N ASN A 156 2.37 19.78 11.73
CA ASN A 156 1.01 19.75 11.20
C ASN A 156 0.24 18.50 11.63
N LEU A 157 0.70 17.83 12.69
CA LEU A 157 0.07 16.59 13.16
C LEU A 157 -1.40 16.80 13.54
N LYS A 158 -1.75 18.00 14.02
CA LYS A 158 -3.12 18.36 14.40
C LYS A 158 -4.05 18.61 13.20
N THR A 159 -3.52 18.96 12.02
CA THR A 159 -4.32 19.27 10.82
C THR A 159 -4.71 18.01 10.03
N ILE A 160 -4.07 16.86 10.31
CA ILE A 160 -4.42 15.58 9.67
C ILE A 160 -5.86 15.22 10.04
N ILE A 161 -6.73 15.15 9.03
CA ILE A 161 -8.19 15.00 9.16
C ILE A 161 -8.55 13.66 9.82
N GLN A 162 -7.92 12.57 9.38
CA GLN A 162 -8.24 11.23 9.86
C GLN A 162 -7.47 10.86 11.14
N PRO A 163 -8.15 10.47 12.23
CA PRO A 163 -7.51 10.18 13.53
C PRO A 163 -6.60 8.95 13.47
N ASP A 164 -6.95 7.98 12.65
CA ASP A 164 -6.15 6.77 12.40
C ASP A 164 -4.82 7.11 11.74
N VAL A 165 -4.86 7.88 10.65
CA VAL A 165 -3.66 8.38 9.95
C VAL A 165 -2.79 9.22 10.88
N ARG A 166 -3.39 10.01 11.76
CA ARG A 166 -2.68 10.78 12.79
C ARG A 166 -1.95 9.87 13.78
N THR A 167 -2.56 8.77 14.19
CA THR A 167 -1.96 7.79 15.11
C THR A 167 -0.78 7.08 14.44
N VAL A 168 -0.95 6.64 13.20
CA VAL A 168 0.14 6.07 12.39
C VAL A 168 1.28 7.07 12.20
N SER A 169 0.96 8.34 11.92
CA SER A 169 1.96 9.41 11.76
C SER A 169 2.80 9.62 13.02
N LYS A 170 2.20 9.53 14.23
CA LYS A 170 2.95 9.58 15.49
C LYS A 170 3.95 8.42 15.61
N ALA A 171 3.53 7.21 15.26
CA ALA A 171 4.42 6.04 15.27
C ALA A 171 5.58 6.21 14.27
N ILE A 172 5.31 6.72 13.07
CA ILE A 172 6.35 7.02 12.05
C ILE A 172 7.33 8.09 12.54
N ILE A 173 6.85 9.13 13.23
CA ILE A 173 7.73 10.15 13.84
C ILE A 173 8.67 9.49 14.85
N ILE A 174 8.15 8.67 15.78
CA ILE A 174 8.94 7.97 16.79
C ILE A 174 9.98 7.07 16.12
N LEU A 175 9.56 6.25 15.14
CA LEU A 175 10.47 5.41 14.37
C LEU A 175 11.59 6.23 13.71
N SER A 176 11.25 7.38 13.14
CA SER A 176 12.22 8.23 12.42
C SER A 176 13.23 8.87 13.35
N PHE A 177 12.85 9.23 14.59
CA PHE A 177 13.80 9.72 15.60
C PHE A 177 14.87 8.69 15.96
N VAL A 178 14.55 7.39 15.89
CA VAL A 178 15.53 6.30 16.14
C VAL A 178 16.33 5.99 14.88
N MET A 179 15.66 5.94 13.73
CA MET A 179 16.25 5.41 12.50
C MET A 179 17.03 6.45 11.71
N ILE A 180 16.68 7.74 11.74
CA ILE A 180 17.45 8.79 11.05
C ILE A 180 18.89 8.90 11.60
N PRO A 181 19.15 8.91 12.92
CA PRO A 181 20.51 8.86 13.45
C PRO A 181 21.26 7.60 13.03
N LEU A 182 20.61 6.43 13.07
CA LEU A 182 21.22 5.17 12.63
C LEU A 182 21.59 5.23 11.14
N LEU A 183 20.72 5.79 10.31
CA LEU A 183 21.03 6.08 8.92
C LEU A 183 22.25 7.00 8.91
N ALA A 184 22.24 8.20 9.50
CA ALA A 184 23.35 9.15 9.47
C ALA A 184 24.72 8.55 9.89
N ILE A 185 24.76 7.65 10.87
CA ILE A 185 25.99 6.94 11.27
C ILE A 185 26.58 6.12 10.11
N SER A 186 25.75 5.61 9.20
CA SER A 186 26.19 4.88 8.00
C SER A 186 26.85 5.75 6.91
N ILE A 187 26.96 7.07 7.13
CA ILE A 187 27.87 7.95 6.36
C ILE A 187 29.32 7.60 6.74
N VAL A 188 29.58 7.41 8.03
CA VAL A 188 30.91 7.08 8.57
C VAL A 188 31.22 5.60 8.43
N PHE A 189 30.21 4.74 8.60
CA PHE A 189 30.34 3.28 8.51
C PHE A 189 29.43 2.71 7.41
N PRO A 190 29.89 2.66 6.14
CA PRO A 190 29.05 2.24 5.00
C PRO A 190 28.47 0.83 5.13
N ASP A 191 29.15 -0.08 5.82
CA ASP A 191 28.68 -1.46 6.02
C ASP A 191 27.37 -1.53 6.81
N LEU A 192 27.06 -0.52 7.63
CA LEU A 192 25.79 -0.44 8.35
C LEU A 192 24.58 -0.24 7.42
N ARG A 193 24.78 0.15 6.16
CA ARG A 193 23.68 0.34 5.19
C ARG A 193 22.95 -0.97 4.91
N TYR A 194 23.69 -2.08 4.80
CA TYR A 194 23.14 -3.41 4.55
C TYR A 194 22.19 -3.89 5.64
N ILE A 195 22.33 -3.35 6.86
CA ILE A 195 21.51 -3.70 8.02
C ILE A 195 20.43 -2.63 8.26
N SER A 196 20.80 -1.35 8.22
CA SER A 196 19.91 -0.24 8.56
C SER A 196 18.76 -0.07 7.57
N TYR A 197 19.00 -0.25 6.26
CA TYR A 197 17.96 -0.09 5.23
C TYR A 197 16.81 -1.10 5.38
N PRO A 198 17.05 -2.43 5.43
CA PRO A 198 15.96 -3.38 5.60
C PRO A 198 15.31 -3.28 6.98
N ILE A 199 16.04 -2.94 8.05
CA ILE A 199 15.43 -2.69 9.37
C ILE A 199 14.47 -1.51 9.30
N TYR A 200 14.87 -0.40 8.65
CA TYR A 200 14.01 0.77 8.56
C TYR A 200 12.74 0.48 7.77
N PHE A 201 12.88 -0.17 6.61
CA PHE A 201 11.74 -0.58 5.79
C PHE A 201 10.83 -1.57 6.52
N MET A 202 11.40 -2.57 7.19
CA MET A 202 10.65 -3.58 7.92
C MET A 202 9.89 -2.95 9.10
N ALA A 203 10.53 -2.09 9.88
CA ALA A 203 9.88 -1.39 11.00
C ALA A 203 8.74 -0.49 10.52
N PHE A 204 8.95 0.26 9.43
CA PHE A 204 7.91 1.05 8.78
C PHE A 204 6.75 0.17 8.30
N SER A 205 7.06 -0.94 7.59
CA SER A 205 6.07 -1.88 7.08
C SER A 205 5.24 -2.50 8.20
N ILE A 206 5.87 -2.90 9.31
CA ILE A 206 5.18 -3.48 10.47
C ILE A 206 4.20 -2.48 11.09
N ILE A 207 4.55 -1.20 11.22
CA ILE A 207 3.63 -0.17 11.76
C ILE A 207 2.36 -0.10 10.92
N ILE A 208 2.50 -0.07 9.59
CA ILE A 208 1.38 -0.02 8.66
C ILE A 208 0.60 -1.34 8.68
N LEU A 209 1.30 -2.47 8.68
CA LEU A 209 0.69 -3.80 8.72
C LEU A 209 -0.19 -3.97 9.96
N VAL A 210 0.30 -3.58 11.13
CA VAL A 210 -0.44 -3.62 12.40
C VAL A 210 -1.65 -2.70 12.34
N TYR A 211 -1.51 -1.49 11.81
CA TYR A 211 -2.64 -0.58 11.59
C TYR A 211 -3.73 -1.22 10.72
N LEU A 212 -3.36 -1.73 9.54
CA LEU A 212 -4.29 -2.37 8.60
C LEU A 212 -4.96 -3.59 9.22
N PHE A 213 -4.18 -4.44 9.90
CA PHE A 213 -4.70 -5.63 10.57
C PHE A 213 -5.74 -5.28 11.66
N ILE A 214 -5.45 -4.27 12.49
CA ILE A 214 -6.39 -3.78 13.51
C ILE A 214 -7.64 -3.21 12.85
N TYR A 215 -7.48 -2.43 11.78
CA TYR A 215 -8.58 -1.86 11.02
C TYR A 215 -9.51 -2.97 10.47
N PHE A 216 -8.97 -3.98 9.77
CA PHE A 216 -9.75 -5.10 9.24
C PHE A 216 -10.40 -5.95 10.35
N LYS A 217 -9.72 -6.15 11.49
CA LYS A 217 -10.29 -6.88 12.64
C LYS A 217 -11.44 -6.14 13.31
N ARG A 218 -11.37 -4.80 13.37
CA ARG A 218 -12.40 -3.94 13.97
C ARG A 218 -13.57 -3.66 13.04
N MET A 219 -13.50 -4.09 11.79
CA MET A 219 -14.63 -3.95 10.88
C MET A 219 -15.85 -4.65 11.47
N PRO A 220 -16.97 -3.93 11.64
CA PRO A 220 -18.24 -4.61 11.78
C PRO A 220 -18.36 -5.50 10.55
N HIS A 221 -18.41 -6.81 10.76
CA HIS A 221 -19.05 -7.68 9.79
C HIS A 221 -20.42 -7.07 9.64
N ALA A 222 -20.75 -6.52 8.47
CA ALA A 222 -22.11 -6.05 8.23
C ALA A 222 -23.01 -7.20 8.71
N PRO A 223 -23.85 -7.00 9.74
CA PRO A 223 -24.71 -8.07 10.17
C PRO A 223 -25.47 -8.46 8.91
N VAL A 224 -25.35 -9.72 8.51
CA VAL A 224 -26.25 -10.25 7.48
C VAL A 224 -27.61 -10.11 8.14
N ARG A 225 -28.30 -8.99 7.89
CA ARG A 225 -29.69 -8.84 8.28
C ARG A 225 -30.37 -9.99 7.57
N GLU A 226 -30.75 -11.01 8.33
CA GLU A 226 -31.59 -12.06 7.82
C GLU A 226 -32.79 -11.36 7.24
N LEU A 227 -32.93 -11.50 5.93
CA LEU A 227 -34.00 -10.89 5.20
C LEU A 227 -35.23 -11.68 5.64
N THR A 228 -36.03 -11.16 6.56
CA THR A 228 -37.24 -11.85 7.04
C THR A 228 -38.39 -11.59 6.08
N TYR A 229 -39.39 -12.47 6.09
CA TYR A 229 -40.58 -12.30 5.26
C TYR A 229 -41.31 -10.98 5.55
N GLU A 230 -41.33 -10.54 6.81
CA GLU A 230 -41.93 -9.25 7.20
C GLU A 230 -41.29 -8.04 6.51
N HIS A 231 -39.97 -8.07 6.26
CA HIS A 231 -39.29 -6.96 5.58
C HIS A 231 -39.67 -6.85 4.10
N VAL A 232 -40.07 -7.96 3.46
CA VAL A 232 -40.47 -7.98 2.04
C VAL A 232 -41.97 -7.94 1.83
N SER A 233 -42.76 -8.28 2.85
CA SER A 233 -44.22 -8.30 2.76
C SER A 233 -44.80 -6.91 2.45
N LYS A 234 -44.13 -5.82 2.85
CA LYS A 234 -44.49 -4.44 2.47
C LYS A 234 -44.48 -4.18 0.96
N PHE A 235 -43.68 -4.94 0.21
CA PHE A 235 -43.67 -4.92 -1.25
C PHE A 235 -44.68 -5.89 -1.86
N HIS A 236 -45.56 -6.49 -1.06
CA HIS A 236 -46.52 -7.50 -1.49
C HIS A 236 -45.86 -8.74 -2.11
N ILE A 237 -44.63 -9.04 -1.68
CA ILE A 237 -43.89 -10.25 -2.07
C ILE A 237 -44.54 -11.45 -1.35
N THR A 238 -44.85 -12.49 -2.12
CA THR A 238 -45.43 -13.73 -1.59
C THR A 238 -44.34 -14.62 -0.97
N GLU A 239 -44.72 -15.59 -0.13
CA GLU A 239 -43.76 -16.52 0.48
C GLU A 239 -42.87 -17.22 -0.56
N ARG A 240 -43.45 -17.62 -1.70
CA ARG A 240 -42.70 -18.27 -2.77
C ARG A 240 -41.74 -17.33 -3.48
N GLU A 241 -42.13 -16.07 -3.68
CA GLU A 241 -41.24 -15.03 -4.22
C GLU A 241 -40.14 -14.67 -3.20
N TYR A 242 -40.43 -14.71 -1.92
CA TYR A 242 -39.45 -14.49 -0.86
C TYR A 242 -38.36 -15.56 -0.84
N GLU A 243 -38.69 -16.83 -1.06
CA GLU A 243 -37.68 -17.89 -1.23
C GLU A 243 -36.76 -17.59 -2.43
N VAL A 244 -37.33 -17.12 -3.55
CA VAL A 244 -36.56 -16.67 -4.72
C VAL A 244 -35.66 -15.49 -4.36
N VAL A 245 -36.16 -14.48 -3.64
CA VAL A 245 -35.37 -13.33 -3.15
C VAL A 245 -34.21 -13.78 -2.26
N LYS A 246 -34.43 -14.76 -1.38
CA LYS A 246 -33.39 -15.30 -0.49
C LYS A 246 -32.24 -15.89 -1.30
N HIS A 247 -32.53 -16.66 -2.34
CA HIS A 247 -31.48 -17.20 -3.22
C HIS A 247 -30.82 -16.12 -4.10
N ILE A 248 -31.56 -15.10 -4.54
CA ILE A 248 -30.99 -13.93 -5.24
C ILE A 248 -29.97 -13.21 -4.36
N LYS A 249 -30.30 -12.97 -3.08
CA LYS A 249 -29.40 -12.35 -2.10
C LYS A 249 -28.15 -13.19 -1.86
N SER A 250 -28.25 -14.52 -1.95
CA SER A 250 -27.12 -15.44 -1.89
C SER A 250 -26.32 -15.55 -3.19
N GLY A 251 -26.65 -14.78 -4.24
CA GLY A 251 -25.89 -14.72 -5.48
C GLY A 251 -26.25 -15.80 -6.52
N PHE A 252 -27.30 -16.60 -6.30
CA PHE A 252 -27.62 -17.72 -7.18
C PHE A 252 -28.20 -17.23 -8.52
N THR A 253 -27.77 -17.80 -9.63
CA THR A 253 -28.35 -17.61 -10.96
C THR A 253 -29.75 -18.22 -11.04
N ASN A 254 -30.59 -17.80 -12.00
CA ASN A 254 -31.95 -18.34 -12.12
C ASN A 254 -31.97 -19.86 -12.38
N LYS A 255 -30.91 -20.43 -12.97
CA LYS A 255 -30.74 -21.88 -13.12
C LYS A 255 -30.46 -22.58 -11.78
N GLU A 256 -29.61 -22.00 -10.95
CA GLU A 256 -29.31 -22.53 -9.62
C GLU A 256 -30.53 -22.40 -8.69
N ILE A 257 -31.28 -21.28 -8.76
CA ILE A 257 -32.53 -21.10 -8.03
C ILE A 257 -33.57 -22.15 -8.45
N ALA A 258 -33.71 -22.40 -9.76
CA ALA A 258 -34.61 -23.41 -10.29
C ALA A 258 -34.27 -24.81 -9.75
N SER A 259 -32.99 -25.16 -9.78
CA SER A 259 -32.49 -26.42 -9.20
C SER A 259 -32.73 -26.51 -7.70
N ALA A 260 -32.50 -25.42 -6.95
CA ALA A 260 -32.65 -25.39 -5.50
C ALA A 260 -34.12 -25.49 -5.06
N LEU A 261 -35.04 -24.86 -5.80
CA LEU A 261 -36.46 -24.80 -5.47
C LEU A 261 -37.30 -25.90 -6.15
N GLY A 262 -36.68 -26.76 -6.97
CA GLY A 262 -37.37 -27.85 -7.68
C GLY A 262 -38.37 -27.37 -8.73
N ILE A 263 -38.14 -26.22 -9.37
CA ILE A 263 -39.04 -25.61 -10.37
C ILE A 263 -38.32 -25.31 -11.67
N SER A 264 -39.07 -25.03 -12.74
CA SER A 264 -38.46 -24.68 -14.03
C SER A 264 -37.76 -23.31 -13.99
N VAL A 265 -36.70 -23.14 -14.80
CA VAL A 265 -36.03 -21.83 -14.99
C VAL A 265 -37.02 -20.76 -15.45
N ASN A 266 -37.99 -21.12 -16.27
CA ASN A 266 -39.03 -20.20 -16.73
C ASN A 266 -39.91 -19.72 -15.57
N THR A 267 -40.25 -20.60 -14.63
CA THR A 267 -40.98 -20.25 -13.40
C THR A 267 -40.17 -19.28 -12.54
N VAL A 268 -38.86 -19.50 -12.40
CA VAL A 268 -37.98 -18.54 -11.69
C VAL A 268 -37.94 -17.20 -12.41
N ASN A 269 -37.82 -17.17 -13.73
CA ASN A 269 -37.84 -15.93 -14.50
C ASN A 269 -39.14 -15.14 -14.27
N ASN A 270 -40.29 -15.83 -14.23
CA ASN A 270 -41.57 -15.21 -13.93
C ASN A 270 -41.63 -14.65 -12.50
N HIS A 271 -41.13 -15.40 -11.50
CA HIS A 271 -41.03 -14.89 -10.13
C HIS A 271 -40.12 -13.65 -10.06
N VAL A 272 -38.96 -13.66 -10.73
CA VAL A 272 -38.04 -12.52 -10.78
C VAL A 272 -38.70 -11.29 -11.42
N ALA A 273 -39.41 -11.48 -12.54
CA ALA A 273 -40.13 -10.39 -13.21
C ALA A 273 -41.21 -9.78 -12.30
N ASN A 274 -41.97 -10.63 -11.58
CA ASN A 274 -42.98 -10.17 -10.63
C ASN A 274 -42.35 -9.44 -9.44
N ILE A 275 -41.23 -9.93 -8.90
CA ILE A 275 -40.49 -9.27 -7.82
C ILE A 275 -40.02 -7.89 -8.28
N PHE A 276 -39.45 -7.79 -9.48
CA PHE A 276 -39.01 -6.50 -10.03
C PHE A 276 -40.16 -5.52 -10.21
N PHE A 277 -41.30 -6.00 -10.72
CA PHE A 277 -42.51 -5.20 -10.84
C PHE A 277 -43.01 -4.71 -9.47
N LYS A 278 -43.09 -5.59 -8.47
CA LYS A 278 -43.56 -5.28 -7.11
C LYS A 278 -42.65 -4.32 -6.35
N THR A 279 -41.34 -4.42 -6.56
CA THR A 279 -40.34 -3.57 -5.92
C THR A 279 -39.99 -2.32 -6.74
N GLN A 280 -40.59 -2.14 -7.92
CA GLN A 280 -40.37 -1.02 -8.83
C GLN A 280 -38.90 -0.85 -9.26
N VAL A 281 -38.18 -1.97 -9.38
CA VAL A 281 -36.78 -2.00 -9.80
C VAL A 281 -36.64 -2.60 -11.20
N ARG A 282 -35.51 -2.33 -11.86
CA ARG A 282 -35.26 -2.79 -13.24
C ARG A 282 -34.16 -3.83 -13.35
N SER A 283 -33.37 -4.01 -12.30
CA SER A 283 -32.26 -4.94 -12.29
C SER A 283 -32.14 -5.67 -10.96
N ARG A 284 -31.41 -6.80 -11.00
CA ARG A 284 -31.08 -7.57 -9.81
C ARG A 284 -30.26 -6.73 -8.80
N ILE A 285 -29.39 -5.85 -9.29
CA ILE A 285 -28.58 -4.97 -8.44
C ILE A 285 -29.48 -3.95 -7.74
N ASP A 286 -30.42 -3.35 -8.46
CA ASP A 286 -31.40 -2.41 -7.89
C ASP A 286 -32.27 -3.09 -6.81
N LEU A 287 -32.71 -4.33 -7.06
CA LEU A 287 -33.43 -5.13 -6.07
C LEU A 287 -32.60 -5.29 -4.79
N LEU A 288 -31.33 -5.69 -4.90
CA LEU A 288 -30.46 -5.84 -3.73
C LEU A 288 -30.24 -4.52 -2.99
N ASN A 289 -30.15 -3.40 -3.70
CA ASN A 289 -30.03 -2.09 -3.09
C ASN A 289 -31.28 -1.72 -2.29
N VAL A 290 -32.47 -1.88 -2.88
CA VAL A 290 -33.76 -1.61 -2.19
C VAL A 290 -33.93 -2.49 -0.95
N LEU A 291 -33.51 -3.75 -1.02
CA LEU A 291 -33.61 -4.69 0.10
C LEU A 291 -32.56 -4.46 1.21
N ASN A 292 -31.47 -3.75 0.91
CA ASN A 292 -30.38 -3.47 1.86
C ASN A 292 -30.43 -2.04 2.45
N GLN A 293 -31.23 -1.13 1.87
CA GLN A 293 -31.34 0.27 2.30
C GLN A 293 -32.32 0.50 3.47
N GLU A 294 -32.95 -0.57 4.00
CA GLU A 294 -33.84 -0.51 5.16
C GLU A 294 -33.45 -1.49 6.26
#